data_AF-V9XJS1-F1
#
_entry.id   AF-V9XJS1-F1
#
_cell.length_a   1.000
_cell.length_b   1.000
_cell.length_c   1.000
_cell.angle_alpha   90.00
_cell.angle_beta   90.00
_cell.angle_gamma   90.00
#
_symmetry.space_group_name_H-M   'P 1'
#
loop_
_entity.id
_entity.type
_entity.pdbx_description
1 polymer ?
#
loop_
_entity_poly.entity_id
_entity_poly.type
_entity_poly.pdbx_seq_one_letter_code
_entity_poly.pdbx_strand_id
1 'polypeptide(L)'
;MVAVRRHVGETGDGFPLSSAQRGIWFAQHLLGDIPLTIAQYVDVRGEFDPEIFADAGAATARFFGNPLNMWGPFDDPTWVAHDPYVNAEKLRGTTLYLSSRTGLPGRYDNLESEWIKDEEDLADVVIKGGLIEAAAADCTRRMATRLDELGIPATIDIHDDGTHNWGYWQDDLHNSWPVLGPAIGAS
;
A
#
# COMPACT_ATOMS: atom_id res chain seq x y z
N MET A 1 20.37 -39.89 1.75
CA MET A 1 19.88 -39.31 3.02
C MET A 1 20.74 -38.09 3.32
N VAL A 2 20.30 -36.91 2.87
CA VAL A 2 20.99 -35.64 3.14
C VAL A 2 20.02 -34.82 3.98
N ALA A 3 20.38 -34.60 5.24
CA ALA A 3 19.61 -33.79 6.16
C ALA A 3 19.80 -32.31 5.79
N VAL A 4 18.76 -31.69 5.22
CA VAL A 4 18.67 -30.24 5.14
C VAL A 4 18.24 -29.74 6.51
N ARG A 5 19.16 -29.11 7.24
CA ARG A 5 18.86 -28.40 8.48
C ARG A 5 17.94 -27.22 8.15
N ARG A 6 16.71 -27.26 8.69
CA ARG A 6 15.82 -26.11 8.83
C ARG A 6 16.53 -25.04 9.69
N HIS A 7 16.55 -23.80 9.22
CA HIS A 7 16.68 -22.62 10.07
C HIS A 7 15.48 -21.73 9.80
N VAL A 8 14.40 -22.02 10.52
CA VAL A 8 13.35 -21.05 10.80
C VAL A 8 13.75 -20.41 12.12
N GLY A 9 13.96 -19.09 12.10
CA GLY A 9 13.93 -18.18 13.25
C GLY A 9 14.89 -18.48 14.41
N GLU A 10 16.10 -17.93 14.34
CA GLU A 10 16.83 -17.53 15.55
C GLU A 10 17.06 -16.01 15.49
N THR A 11 16.84 -15.38 16.65
CA THR A 11 16.74 -13.96 16.97
C THR A 11 17.79 -13.03 16.35
N GLY A 12 17.39 -11.82 15.94
CA GLY A 12 18.31 -10.67 15.92
C GLY A 12 17.98 -9.58 14.92
N ASP A 13 18.13 -9.85 13.62
CA ASP A 13 18.14 -8.79 12.61
C ASP A 13 17.04 -9.03 11.58
N GLY A 14 15.84 -8.53 11.88
CA GLY A 14 14.79 -8.41 10.88
C GLY A 14 15.22 -7.45 9.75
N PHE A 15 14.68 -7.64 8.55
CA PHE A 15 14.97 -6.74 7.43
C PHE A 15 14.67 -5.27 7.80
N PRO A 16 15.55 -4.32 7.44
CA PRO A 16 15.33 -2.91 7.73
C PRO A 16 14.07 -2.40 7.02
N LEU A 17 13.45 -1.34 7.59
CA LEU A 17 12.29 -0.70 6.97
C LEU A 17 12.61 -0.26 5.54
N SER A 18 11.66 -0.41 4.61
CA SER A 18 11.77 0.21 3.29
C SER A 18 11.66 1.74 3.38
N SER A 19 12.01 2.46 2.30
CA SER A 19 11.85 3.92 2.26
C SER A 19 10.40 4.35 2.43
N ALA A 20 9.46 3.58 1.90
CA ALA A 20 8.03 3.78 2.08
C ALA A 20 7.61 3.60 3.56
N GLN A 21 8.05 2.52 4.20
CA GLN A 21 7.80 2.28 5.63
C GLN A 21 8.41 3.35 6.54
N ARG A 22 9.64 3.80 6.23
CA ARG A 22 10.25 4.93 6.97
C ARG A 22 9.44 6.21 6.83
N GLY A 23 8.99 6.54 5.61
CA GLY A 23 8.15 7.70 5.36
C GLY A 23 6.88 7.68 6.22
N ILE A 24 6.19 6.53 6.26
CA ILE A 24 5.01 6.33 7.11
C ILE A 24 5.37 6.47 8.59
N TRP A 25 6.42 5.78 9.05
CA TRP A 25 6.83 5.82 10.45
C TRP A 25 7.09 7.25 10.91
N PHE A 26 7.83 8.05 10.13
CA PHE A 26 8.05 9.47 10.43
C PHE A 26 6.75 10.27 10.36
N ALA A 27 5.89 10.03 9.37
CA ALA A 27 4.62 10.73 9.23
C ALA A 27 3.69 10.46 10.44
N GLN A 28 3.62 9.23 10.92
CA GLN A 28 2.87 8.84 12.13
C GLN A 28 3.41 9.56 13.38
N HIS A 29 4.74 9.70 13.50
CA HIS A 29 5.34 10.44 14.62
C HIS A 29 5.11 11.96 14.53
N LEU A 30 5.00 12.51 13.32
CA LEU A 30 4.81 13.94 13.09
C LEU A 30 3.34 14.38 13.17
N LEU A 31 2.40 13.54 12.74
CA LEU A 31 0.97 13.86 12.63
C LEU A 31 0.13 13.25 13.76
N GLY A 32 0.78 12.61 14.74
CA GLY A 32 0.17 12.17 15.99
C GLY A 32 -0.97 11.19 15.76
N ASP A 33 -2.18 11.59 16.15
CA ASP A 33 -3.36 10.73 16.11
C ASP A 33 -4.00 10.58 14.71
N ILE A 34 -3.47 11.26 13.69
CA ILE A 34 -3.95 11.13 12.31
C ILE A 34 -3.42 9.82 11.72
N PRO A 35 -4.29 8.85 11.36
CA PRO A 35 -3.84 7.59 10.82
C PRO A 35 -3.25 7.79 9.41
N LEU A 36 -1.95 7.54 9.28
CA LEU A 36 -1.23 7.51 8.01
C LEU A 36 -0.63 6.13 7.81
N THR A 37 -0.98 5.48 6.72
CA THR A 37 -0.39 4.22 6.29
C THR A 37 -0.44 4.12 4.77
N ILE A 38 0.51 3.38 4.19
CA ILE A 38 0.24 2.63 2.96
C ILE A 38 -0.39 1.33 3.45
N ALA A 39 -1.72 1.34 3.61
CA ALA A 39 -2.45 0.13 3.95
C ALA A 39 -2.76 -0.62 2.66
N GLN A 40 -2.01 -1.70 2.41
CA GLN A 40 -2.49 -2.78 1.55
C GLN A 40 -3.35 -3.68 2.44
N TYR A 41 -4.66 -3.55 2.32
CA TYR A 41 -5.62 -4.39 3.02
C TYR A 41 -6.01 -5.57 2.12
N VAL A 42 -5.64 -6.78 2.51
CA VAL A 42 -6.01 -8.00 1.78
C VAL A 42 -6.99 -8.80 2.64
N ASP A 43 -8.24 -8.87 2.21
CA ASP A 43 -9.30 -9.68 2.82
C ASP A 43 -9.28 -11.09 2.22
N VAL A 44 -8.62 -12.04 2.88
CA VAL A 44 -8.55 -13.44 2.44
C VAL A 44 -9.78 -14.19 2.92
N ARG A 45 -10.63 -14.63 1.99
CA ARG A 45 -11.82 -15.44 2.28
C ARG A 45 -11.61 -16.88 1.81
N GLY A 46 -11.75 -17.84 2.73
CA GLY A 46 -11.60 -19.26 2.44
C GLY A 46 -10.81 -20.00 3.53
N GLU A 47 -10.38 -21.23 3.23
CA GLU A 47 -9.47 -21.96 4.11
C GLU A 47 -8.11 -21.24 4.17
N PHE A 48 -7.63 -21.01 5.38
CA PHE A 48 -6.37 -20.32 5.65
C PHE A 48 -5.22 -21.32 5.69
N ASP A 49 -4.26 -21.18 4.78
CA ASP A 49 -3.00 -21.93 4.80
C ASP A 49 -1.88 -21.07 5.40
N PRO A 50 -1.41 -21.39 6.62
CA PRO A 50 -0.40 -20.60 7.32
C PRO A 50 0.99 -20.71 6.70
N GLU A 51 1.32 -21.79 5.98
CA GLU A 51 2.64 -21.93 5.32
C GLU A 51 2.70 -21.04 4.07
N ILE A 52 1.66 -21.07 3.24
CA ILE A 52 1.55 -20.19 2.07
C ILE A 52 1.54 -18.72 2.49
N PHE A 53 0.82 -18.38 3.56
CA PHE A 53 0.80 -17.01 4.08
C PHE A 53 2.17 -16.57 4.63
N ALA A 54 2.89 -17.47 5.31
CA ALA A 54 4.24 -17.17 5.79
C ALA A 54 5.24 -16.97 4.65
N ASP A 55 5.15 -17.78 3.58
CA ASP A 55 6.00 -17.65 2.40
C ASP A 55 5.70 -16.37 1.62
N ALA A 56 4.42 -16.04 1.43
CA ALA A 56 4.00 -14.76 0.87
C ALA A 56 4.47 -13.60 1.74
N GLY A 57 4.34 -13.70 3.06
CA GLY A 57 4.83 -12.72 4.02
C GLY A 57 6.35 -12.54 3.97
N ALA A 58 7.11 -13.62 3.81
CA ALA A 58 8.57 -13.58 3.66
C ALA A 58 9.00 -12.98 2.32
N ALA A 59 8.29 -13.31 1.23
CA ALA A 59 8.51 -12.69 -0.08
C ALA A 59 8.22 -11.19 -0.02
N THR A 60 7.06 -10.80 0.51
CA THR A 60 6.68 -9.40 0.74
C THR A 60 7.68 -8.69 1.64
N ALA A 61 8.14 -9.29 2.74
CA ALA A 61 9.10 -8.68 3.65
C ALA A 61 10.47 -8.39 3.00
N ARG A 62 10.87 -9.19 2.00
CA ARG A 62 12.11 -8.94 1.24
C ARG A 62 12.01 -7.73 0.31
N PHE A 63 10.82 -7.39 -0.17
CA PHE A 63 10.58 -6.24 -1.05
C PHE A 63 10.13 -4.99 -0.27
N PHE A 64 9.32 -5.16 0.77
CA PHE A 64 8.65 -4.08 1.49
C PHE A 64 9.18 -3.84 2.91
N GLY A 65 9.99 -4.74 3.48
CA GLY A 65 10.41 -4.76 4.89
C GLY A 65 9.46 -5.58 5.78
N ASN A 66 9.91 -6.02 6.97
CA ASN A 66 9.09 -6.85 7.86
C ASN A 66 8.11 -5.99 8.70
N PRO A 67 6.79 -6.06 8.50
CA PRO A 67 5.84 -5.25 9.26
C PRO A 67 5.78 -5.63 10.74
N LEU A 68 6.23 -6.84 11.12
CA LEU A 68 6.38 -7.22 12.53
C LEU A 68 7.42 -6.33 13.25
N ASN A 69 8.37 -5.74 12.53
CA ASN A 69 9.31 -4.77 13.09
C ASN A 69 8.67 -3.40 13.34
N MET A 70 7.52 -3.10 12.72
CA MET A 70 6.79 -1.85 12.90
C MET A 70 5.73 -1.96 13.99
N TRP A 71 4.91 -3.00 13.95
CA TRP A 71 3.70 -3.12 14.77
C TRP A 71 3.63 -4.39 15.62
N GLY A 72 4.72 -5.16 15.68
CA GLY A 72 4.77 -6.39 16.46
C GLY A 72 4.00 -7.57 15.82
N PRO A 73 3.80 -8.66 16.57
CA PRO A 73 2.99 -9.81 16.17
C PRO A 73 1.61 -9.41 15.63
N PHE A 74 1.01 -10.21 14.73
CA PHE A 74 -0.27 -9.86 14.09
C PHE A 74 -1.48 -9.80 15.05
N ASP A 75 -1.38 -10.40 16.23
CA ASP A 75 -2.36 -10.30 17.31
C ASP A 75 -2.15 -9.09 18.22
N ASP A 76 -1.10 -8.29 17.97
CA ASP A 76 -0.83 -7.08 18.72
C ASP A 76 -1.88 -5.99 18.38
N PRO A 77 -2.51 -5.36 19.39
CA PRO A 77 -3.50 -4.29 19.15
C PRO A 77 -2.95 -3.08 18.40
N THR A 78 -1.63 -2.94 18.30
CA THR A 78 -0.94 -1.91 17.51
C THR A 78 -1.36 -1.94 16.04
N TRP A 79 -1.66 -3.12 15.47
CA TRP A 79 -2.18 -3.24 14.11
C TRP A 79 -3.50 -2.47 13.93
N VAL A 80 -4.46 -2.70 14.84
CA VAL A 80 -5.76 -2.00 14.82
C VAL A 80 -5.58 -0.52 15.12
N ALA A 81 -4.64 -0.15 15.99
CA ALA A 81 -4.36 1.25 16.30
C ALA A 81 -3.85 2.05 15.08
N HIS A 82 -3.18 1.39 14.14
CA HIS A 82 -2.64 2.00 12.93
C HIS A 82 -3.45 1.72 11.65
N ASP A 83 -4.54 0.96 11.72
CA ASP A 83 -5.41 0.69 10.58
C ASP A 83 -6.27 1.95 10.25
N PRO A 84 -6.10 2.58 9.07
CA PRO A 84 -6.83 3.80 8.71
C PRO A 84 -8.31 3.55 8.41
N TYR A 85 -8.68 2.33 8.00
CA TYR A 85 -10.07 1.97 7.75
C TYR A 85 -10.85 1.85 9.06
N VAL A 86 -10.26 1.17 10.06
CA VAL A 86 -10.86 1.07 11.39
C VAL A 86 -10.93 2.44 12.07
N ASN A 87 -9.88 3.25 11.91
CA ASN A 87 -9.76 4.58 12.52
C ASN A 87 -10.28 5.73 11.63
N ALA A 88 -11.05 5.44 10.58
CA ALA A 88 -11.42 6.43 9.56
C ALA A 88 -12.09 7.71 10.13
N GLU A 89 -12.85 7.59 11.23
CA GLU A 89 -13.47 8.75 11.91
C GLU A 89 -12.44 9.82 12.32
N LYS A 90 -11.20 9.42 12.64
CA LYS A 90 -10.12 10.34 13.02
C LYS A 90 -9.65 11.22 11.85
N LEU A 91 -10.03 10.91 10.61
CA LEU A 91 -9.73 11.72 9.44
C LEU A 91 -10.69 12.91 9.26
N ARG A 92 -11.69 13.04 10.14
CA ARG A 92 -12.64 14.16 10.08
C ARG A 92 -11.90 15.49 10.21
N GLY A 93 -12.14 16.38 9.25
CA GLY A 93 -11.48 17.69 9.19
C GLY A 93 -10.12 17.69 8.49
N THR A 94 -9.63 16.52 8.07
CA THR A 94 -8.45 16.39 7.19
C THR A 94 -8.88 16.51 5.73
N THR A 95 -8.10 17.23 4.91
CA THR A 95 -8.31 17.23 3.45
C THR A 95 -7.77 15.92 2.88
N LEU A 96 -8.60 15.16 2.17
CA LEU A 96 -8.28 13.83 1.67
C LEU A 96 -8.35 13.77 0.14
N TYR A 97 -7.34 13.17 -0.46
CA TYR A 97 -7.29 12.76 -1.86
C TYR A 97 -6.91 11.28 -1.91
N LEU A 98 -7.79 10.44 -2.44
CA LEU A 98 -7.58 9.00 -2.59
C LEU A 98 -7.60 8.67 -4.07
N SER A 99 -6.51 8.10 -4.58
CA SER A 99 -6.42 7.59 -5.95
C SER A 99 -6.03 6.12 -5.97
N SER A 100 -6.43 5.42 -7.02
CA SER A 100 -5.99 4.07 -7.34
C SER A 100 -6.22 3.75 -8.81
N ARG A 101 -5.48 2.77 -9.32
CA ARG A 101 -5.70 2.21 -10.66
C ARG A 101 -6.38 0.84 -10.57
N THR A 102 -6.72 0.21 -11.69
CA THR A 102 -7.40 -1.12 -11.68
C THR A 102 -6.45 -2.31 -11.69
N GLY A 103 -5.19 -2.10 -12.06
CA GLY A 103 -4.25 -3.16 -12.40
C GLY A 103 -4.31 -3.60 -13.86
N LEU A 104 -5.21 -3.05 -14.68
CA LEU A 104 -5.21 -3.27 -16.11
C LEU A 104 -4.11 -2.44 -16.77
N PRO A 105 -3.37 -2.96 -17.77
CA PRO A 105 -2.38 -2.18 -18.49
C PRO A 105 -2.97 -0.91 -19.10
N GLY A 106 -2.29 0.22 -18.92
CA GLY A 106 -2.66 1.52 -19.48
C GLY A 106 -1.52 2.16 -20.28
N ARG A 107 -1.55 3.49 -20.40
CA ARG A 107 -0.64 4.25 -21.28
C ARG A 107 0.86 4.10 -20.99
N TYR A 108 1.24 3.70 -19.77
CA TYR A 108 2.64 3.55 -19.35
C TYR A 108 3.15 2.11 -19.36
N ASP A 109 2.29 1.14 -19.67
CA ASP A 109 2.59 -0.31 -19.58
C ASP A 109 2.91 -0.88 -20.97
N ASN A 110 3.93 -0.33 -21.60
CA ASN A 110 4.41 -0.72 -22.92
C ASN A 110 5.91 -0.40 -23.07
N LEU A 111 6.56 -1.00 -24.07
CA LEU A 111 8.00 -0.84 -24.30
C LEU A 111 8.41 0.55 -24.84
N GLU A 112 7.46 1.39 -25.25
CA GLU A 112 7.73 2.77 -25.66
C GLU A 112 7.75 3.74 -24.45
N SER A 113 7.28 3.27 -23.30
CA SER A 113 7.25 4.03 -22.04
C SER A 113 8.66 4.24 -21.50
N GLU A 114 8.99 5.47 -21.12
CA GLU A 114 10.26 5.79 -20.42
C GLU A 114 10.36 5.12 -19.03
N TRP A 115 9.24 4.62 -18.50
CA TRP A 115 9.15 3.95 -17.22
C TRP A 115 9.39 2.43 -17.31
N ILE A 116 9.60 1.90 -18.51
CA ILE A 116 9.82 0.46 -18.78
C ILE A 116 11.18 0.27 -19.44
N LYS A 117 12.04 -0.55 -18.84
CA LYS A 117 13.41 -0.77 -19.33
C LYS A 117 13.50 -1.77 -20.48
N ASP A 118 12.77 -2.87 -20.35
CA ASP A 118 12.81 -4.02 -21.25
C ASP A 118 11.55 -4.88 -21.10
N GLU A 119 11.50 -6.00 -21.84
CA GLU A 119 10.39 -6.95 -21.82
C GLU A 119 10.19 -7.64 -20.46
N GLU A 120 11.26 -7.83 -19.69
CA GLU A 120 11.17 -8.44 -18.35
C GLU A 120 10.52 -7.47 -17.37
N ASP A 121 10.94 -6.20 -17.39
CA ASP A 121 10.34 -5.11 -16.61
C ASP A 121 8.85 -4.91 -16.96
N LEU A 122 8.51 -4.96 -18.24
CA LEU A 122 7.12 -4.89 -18.70
C LEU A 122 6.29 -6.06 -18.14
N ALA A 123 6.81 -7.28 -18.22
CA ALA A 123 6.13 -8.45 -17.68
C ALA A 123 5.94 -8.35 -16.16
N ASP A 124 6.94 -7.81 -15.44
CA ASP A 124 6.87 -7.60 -14.00
C ASP A 124 5.77 -6.59 -13.62
N VAL A 125 5.76 -5.43 -14.28
CA VAL A 125 4.76 -4.37 -14.06
C VAL A 125 3.35 -4.84 -14.39
N VAL A 126 3.16 -5.54 -15.51
CA VAL A 126 1.82 -6.02 -15.91
C VAL A 126 1.32 -7.13 -14.99
N ILE A 127 2.17 -8.10 -14.64
CA ILE A 127 1.74 -9.27 -13.85
C ILE A 127 1.74 -8.95 -12.36
N LYS A 128 2.88 -8.56 -11.80
CA LYS A 128 2.99 -8.29 -10.37
C LYS A 128 2.39 -6.94 -10.03
N GLY A 129 2.73 -5.90 -10.79
CA GLY A 129 2.17 -4.57 -10.60
C GLY A 129 0.65 -4.55 -10.79
N GLY A 130 0.13 -5.25 -11.80
CA GLY A 130 -1.32 -5.40 -11.98
C GLY A 130 -2.04 -6.03 -10.78
N LEU A 131 -1.47 -7.10 -10.20
CA LEU A 131 -2.05 -7.76 -9.01
C LEU A 131 -2.00 -6.86 -7.76
N ILE A 132 -0.88 -6.19 -7.53
CA ILE A 132 -0.72 -5.26 -6.40
C ILE A 132 -1.75 -4.14 -6.50
N GLU A 133 -1.90 -3.58 -7.69
CA GLU A 133 -2.77 -2.44 -7.93
C GLU A 133 -4.25 -2.83 -7.84
N ALA A 134 -4.64 -4.01 -8.33
CA ALA A 134 -6.01 -4.52 -8.15
C ALA A 134 -6.39 -4.67 -6.67
N ALA A 135 -5.45 -5.13 -5.83
CA ALA A 135 -5.65 -5.20 -4.38
C ALA A 135 -5.76 -3.80 -3.76
N ALA A 136 -4.89 -2.87 -4.14
CA ALA A 136 -4.95 -1.48 -3.68
C ALA A 136 -6.28 -0.81 -4.07
N ALA A 137 -6.78 -1.06 -5.29
CA ALA A 137 -8.05 -0.54 -5.77
C ALA A 137 -9.24 -1.00 -4.91
N ASP A 138 -9.24 -2.26 -4.46
CA ASP A 138 -10.25 -2.76 -3.54
C ASP A 138 -10.19 -2.05 -2.19
N CYS A 139 -8.99 -1.86 -1.64
CA CYS A 139 -8.77 -1.08 -0.41
C CYS A 139 -9.30 0.34 -0.54
N THR A 140 -8.96 1.02 -1.63
CA THR A 140 -9.37 2.41 -1.90
C THR A 140 -10.89 2.52 -2.02
N ARG A 141 -11.55 1.59 -2.71
CA ARG A 141 -13.02 1.55 -2.79
C ARG A 141 -13.69 1.31 -1.44
N ARG A 142 -13.16 0.40 -0.63
CA ARG A 142 -13.66 0.15 0.73
C ARG A 142 -13.49 1.39 1.61
N MET A 143 -12.33 2.05 1.54
CA MET A 143 -12.08 3.28 2.30
C MET A 143 -12.99 4.43 1.84
N ALA A 144 -13.18 4.61 0.54
CA ALA A 144 -14.10 5.61 0.01
C ALA A 144 -15.54 5.38 0.51
N THR A 145 -16.01 4.12 0.49
CA THR A 145 -17.31 3.74 1.05
C THR A 145 -17.39 4.07 2.54
N ARG A 146 -16.33 3.75 3.30
CA ARG A 146 -16.29 4.01 4.73
C ARG A 146 -16.33 5.50 5.07
N LEU A 147 -15.64 6.33 4.29
CA LEU A 147 -15.66 7.79 4.46
C LEU A 147 -17.05 8.37 4.15
N ASP A 148 -17.72 7.86 3.11
CA ASP A 148 -19.10 8.22 2.77
C ASP A 148 -20.08 7.87 3.89
N GLU A 149 -20.01 6.64 4.44
CA GLU A 149 -20.82 6.21 5.59
C GLU A 149 -20.65 7.11 6.83
N LEU A 150 -19.44 7.63 7.04
CA LEU A 150 -19.12 8.54 8.17
C LEU A 150 -19.40 10.01 7.84
N GLY A 151 -19.81 10.34 6.61
CA GLY A 151 -19.99 11.71 6.16
C GLY A 151 -18.70 12.53 6.23
N ILE A 152 -17.54 11.92 5.93
CA ILE A 152 -16.25 12.59 5.83
C ILE A 152 -15.95 12.87 4.35
N PRO A 153 -15.83 14.14 3.95
CA PRO A 153 -15.57 14.48 2.55
C PRO A 153 -14.15 14.06 2.12
N ALA A 154 -14.04 13.47 0.94
CA ALA A 154 -12.78 13.13 0.30
C ALA A 154 -12.90 13.28 -1.22
N THR A 155 -11.79 13.63 -1.88
CA THR A 155 -11.70 13.55 -3.35
C THR A 155 -11.26 12.13 -3.71
N ILE A 156 -12.07 11.43 -4.50
CA ILE A 156 -11.82 10.05 -4.93
C ILE A 156 -11.55 10.05 -6.43
N ASP A 157 -10.38 9.56 -6.84
CA ASP A 157 -9.92 9.51 -8.23
C ASP A 157 -9.47 8.09 -8.60
N ILE A 158 -10.44 7.24 -8.97
CA ILE A 158 -10.20 5.85 -9.36
C ILE A 158 -10.26 5.75 -10.87
N HIS A 159 -9.11 5.45 -11.48
CA HIS A 159 -8.99 5.29 -12.94
C HIS A 159 -9.34 3.86 -13.33
N ASP A 160 -9.80 3.66 -14.57
CA ASP A 160 -10.21 2.36 -15.11
C ASP A 160 -9.04 1.54 -15.69
N ASP A 161 -7.87 2.17 -15.83
CA ASP A 161 -6.62 1.57 -16.26
C ASP A 161 -5.45 1.93 -15.31
N GLY A 162 -4.31 1.31 -15.55
CA GLY A 162 -3.04 1.54 -14.87
C GLY A 162 -2.61 0.41 -13.95
N THR A 163 -1.30 0.24 -13.84
CA THR A 163 -0.63 -0.75 -12.98
C THR A 163 0.21 -0.05 -11.92
N HIS A 164 0.94 -0.81 -11.11
CA HIS A 164 1.85 -0.29 -10.09
C HIS A 164 3.16 0.29 -10.68
N ASN A 165 3.03 1.31 -11.54
CA ASN A 165 4.10 1.91 -12.34
C ASN A 165 4.22 3.43 -12.08
N TRP A 166 5.45 3.95 -12.05
CA TRP A 166 5.77 5.34 -11.66
C TRP A 166 5.09 6.42 -12.50
N GLY A 167 4.83 6.15 -13.78
CA GLY A 167 4.12 7.11 -14.64
C GLY A 167 2.75 7.48 -14.08
N TYR A 168 1.99 6.51 -13.58
CA TYR A 168 0.67 6.77 -12.97
C TYR A 168 0.79 7.54 -11.65
N TRP A 169 1.80 7.21 -10.82
CA TRP A 169 2.07 7.94 -9.59
C TRP A 169 2.40 9.41 -9.84
N GLN A 170 3.09 9.73 -10.95
CA GLN A 170 3.36 11.12 -11.34
C GLN A 170 2.07 11.85 -11.74
N ASP A 171 1.21 11.21 -12.52
CA ASP A 171 -0.11 11.78 -12.86
C ASP A 171 -0.93 12.04 -11.60
N ASP A 172 -1.01 11.06 -10.69
CA ASP A 172 -1.79 11.16 -9.45
C ASP A 172 -1.24 12.24 -8.51
N LEU A 173 0.08 12.44 -8.48
CA LEU A 173 0.69 13.54 -7.75
C LEU A 173 0.22 14.91 -8.31
N HIS A 174 0.26 15.09 -9.62
CA HIS A 174 -0.21 16.33 -10.25
C HIS A 174 -1.72 16.54 -10.05
N ASN A 175 -2.53 15.48 -10.18
CA ASN A 175 -3.98 15.54 -10.00
C ASN A 175 -4.38 15.83 -8.55
N SER A 176 -3.59 15.36 -7.58
CA SER A 176 -3.82 15.64 -6.15
C SER A 176 -3.53 17.09 -5.76
N TRP A 177 -2.65 17.78 -6.49
CA TRP A 177 -2.12 19.07 -6.06
C TRP A 177 -3.17 20.19 -5.92
N PRO A 178 -4.15 20.35 -6.83
CA PRO A 178 -5.23 21.32 -6.66
C PRO A 178 -6.09 21.09 -5.40
N VAL A 179 -6.11 19.87 -4.84
CA VAL A 179 -6.81 19.53 -3.61
C VAL A 179 -5.91 19.75 -2.39
N LEU A 180 -4.67 19.24 -2.44
CA LEU A 180 -3.77 19.24 -1.29
C LEU A 180 -3.05 20.59 -1.08
N GLY A 181 -2.65 21.26 -2.15
CA GLY A 181 -1.90 22.52 -2.10
C GLY A 181 -2.58 23.60 -1.26
N PRO A 182 -3.86 23.93 -1.53
CA PRO A 182 -4.59 24.91 -0.73
C PRO A 182 -4.73 24.53 0.75
N ALA A 183 -4.86 23.24 1.06
CA ALA A 183 -5.01 22.75 2.43
C ALA A 183 -3.76 22.97 3.29
N ILE A 184 -2.58 23.10 2.67
CA ILE A 184 -1.31 23.38 3.34
C ILE A 184 -0.82 24.82 3.13
N GLY A 185 -1.66 25.68 2.53
CA GLY A 185 -1.31 27.08 2.26
C GLY A 185 -0.33 27.30 1.11
N ALA A 186 -0.14 26.30 0.25
CA ALA A 186 0.60 26.44 -1.00
C ALA A 186 -0.33 27.02 -2.09
N SER A 187 0.15 28.02 -2.82
CA SER A 187 -0.55 28.70 -3.93
C SER A 187 0.07 28.33 -5.28
#